data_AF-A0A1S9P9J9-F1
#
_entry.id   AF-A0A1S9P9J9-F1
#
_cell.length_a   1.000
_cell.length_b   1.000
_cell.length_c   1.000
_cell.angle_alpha   90.00
_cell.angle_beta   90.00
_cell.angle_gamma   90.00
#
_symmetry.space_group_name_H-M   'P 1'
#
loop_
_entity.id
_entity.type
_entity.pdbx_description
1 polymer ?
#
loop_
_entity_poly.entity_id
_entity_poly.type
_entity_poly.pdbx_seq_one_letter_code
_entity_poly.pdbx_strand_id
1 'polypeptide(L)'
;MYSFPETIGSHILYAEAGSTQGLCNRVANGLTAMANARDYTHLYFMGDSGTPWLCRPHTYPPVTRALEYLMENGISETFNGVIKVDLTELPQFVKHLFWLVRCNGVTFAPHFTDESFNIIGNICQYGNIHISTLTTVADDGFNDVVLAAGLNFLEGMDCGASRINGRHFA
;
A
#
# COMPACT_ATOMS: atom_id res chain seq x y z
N MET A 1 10.20 11.02 -20.35
CA MET A 1 9.70 9.65 -20.55
C MET A 1 10.08 8.90 -19.29
N TYR A 2 9.12 8.50 -18.47
CA TYR A 2 9.37 7.66 -17.30
C TYR A 2 9.36 6.20 -17.77
N SER A 3 10.39 5.43 -17.43
CA SER A 3 10.45 4.00 -17.68
C SER A 3 10.26 3.27 -16.35
N PHE A 4 9.25 2.41 -16.28
CA PHE A 4 9.14 1.45 -15.18
C PHE A 4 10.25 0.40 -15.36
N PRO A 5 10.87 -0.10 -14.26
CA PRO A 5 11.88 -1.15 -14.40
C PRO A 5 11.27 -2.42 -15.00
N GLU A 6 12.11 -3.22 -15.63
CA GLU A 6 11.74 -4.57 -16.04
C GLU A 6 11.39 -5.40 -14.79
N THR A 7 10.31 -6.17 -14.88
CA THR A 7 9.76 -6.95 -13.76
C THR A 7 9.83 -8.43 -14.09
N ILE A 8 10.10 -9.27 -13.09
CA ILE A 8 10.01 -10.73 -13.21
C ILE A 8 8.56 -11.19 -13.10
N GLY A 9 7.88 -10.71 -12.07
CA GLY A 9 6.48 -10.99 -11.78
C GLY A 9 5.71 -9.70 -11.51
N SER A 10 4.40 -9.74 -11.77
CA SER A 10 3.46 -8.66 -11.43
C SER A 10 2.15 -9.26 -10.95
N HIS A 11 1.76 -8.89 -9.74
CA HIS A 11 0.67 -9.52 -9.00
C HIS A 11 -0.26 -8.47 -8.41
N ILE A 12 -1.56 -8.79 -8.40
CA ILE A 12 -2.57 -8.03 -7.67
C ILE A 12 -3.07 -8.91 -6.53
N LEU A 13 -2.89 -8.43 -5.31
CA LEU A 13 -3.27 -9.12 -4.09
C LEU A 13 -4.50 -8.47 -3.48
N TYR A 14 -5.39 -9.28 -2.92
CA TYR A 14 -6.57 -8.78 -2.22
C TYR A 14 -6.79 -9.50 -0.88
N ALA A 15 -7.53 -8.82 -0.01
CA ALA A 15 -8.08 -9.39 1.20
C ALA A 15 -9.61 -9.25 1.19
N GLU A 16 -10.31 -10.23 1.74
CA GLU A 16 -11.75 -10.16 1.95
C GLU A 16 -12.09 -9.65 3.34
N ALA A 17 -13.12 -8.81 3.46
CA ALA A 17 -13.57 -8.31 4.76
C ALA A 17 -15.08 -8.07 4.82
N GLY A 18 -15.66 -8.06 6.02
CA GLY A 18 -17.06 -7.68 6.21
C GLY A 18 -17.31 -6.16 6.26
N SER A 19 -16.27 -5.34 6.29
CA SER A 19 -16.39 -3.87 6.38
C SER A 19 -15.15 -3.18 5.83
N THR A 20 -15.24 -1.88 5.53
CA THR A 20 -14.08 -1.07 5.11
C THR A 20 -12.98 -1.05 6.19
N GLN A 21 -13.35 -0.95 7.46
CA GLN A 21 -12.39 -0.99 8.56
C GLN A 21 -11.70 -2.35 8.65
N GLY A 22 -12.47 -3.44 8.45
CA GLY A 22 -11.92 -4.79 8.39
C GLY A 22 -10.94 -4.95 7.23
N LEU A 23 -11.27 -4.38 6.05
CA LEU A 23 -10.40 -4.40 4.89
C LEU A 23 -9.10 -3.64 5.15
N CYS A 24 -9.20 -2.42 5.68
CA CYS A 24 -8.05 -1.59 6.09
C CYS A 24 -7.09 -2.36 7.01
N ASN A 25 -7.63 -3.03 8.04
CA ASN A 25 -6.82 -3.83 8.96
C ASN A 25 -6.16 -5.03 8.26
N ARG A 26 -6.87 -5.72 7.36
CA ARG A 26 -6.33 -6.88 6.65
C ARG A 26 -5.24 -6.51 5.65
N VAL A 27 -5.41 -5.40 4.92
CA VAL A 27 -4.38 -4.87 4.02
C VAL A 27 -3.12 -4.51 4.79
N ALA A 28 -3.27 -3.77 5.90
CA ALA A 28 -2.14 -3.39 6.75
C ALA A 28 -1.41 -4.60 7.31
N ASN A 29 -2.14 -5.55 7.91
CA ASN A 29 -1.54 -6.74 8.49
C ASN A 29 -0.92 -7.65 7.42
N GLY A 30 -1.56 -7.80 6.26
CA GLY A 30 -1.06 -8.61 5.16
C GLY A 30 0.26 -8.07 4.61
N LEU A 31 0.34 -6.76 4.34
CA LEU A 31 1.59 -6.15 3.89
C LEU A 31 2.70 -6.26 4.95
N THR A 32 2.39 -6.06 6.24
CA THR A 32 3.36 -6.25 7.32
C THR A 32 3.82 -7.70 7.43
N ALA A 33 2.92 -8.67 7.31
CA ALA A 33 3.28 -10.08 7.36
C ALA A 33 4.18 -10.47 6.19
N MET A 34 3.91 -9.96 4.98
CA MET A 34 4.79 -10.15 3.82
C MET A 34 6.18 -9.56 4.04
N ALA A 35 6.26 -8.31 4.52
CA ALA A 35 7.52 -7.65 4.81
C ALA A 35 8.33 -8.42 5.87
N ASN A 36 7.67 -8.86 6.94
CA ASN A 36 8.29 -9.68 7.99
C ASN A 36 8.79 -11.03 7.46
N ALA A 37 8.00 -11.71 6.62
CA ALA A 37 8.39 -13.01 6.04
C ALA A 37 9.57 -12.93 5.07
N ARG A 38 9.89 -11.72 4.59
CA ARG A 38 11.05 -11.43 3.73
C ARG A 38 12.20 -10.76 4.51
N ASP A 39 12.12 -10.74 5.84
CA ASP A 39 13.10 -10.11 6.74
C ASP A 39 13.35 -8.62 6.43
N TYR A 40 12.35 -7.93 5.86
CA TYR A 40 12.43 -6.49 5.64
C TYR A 40 12.28 -5.76 6.97
N THR A 41 13.24 -4.90 7.30
CA THR A 41 13.19 -4.11 8.54
C THR A 41 12.37 -2.82 8.37
N HIS A 42 12.20 -2.36 7.13
CA HIS A 42 11.46 -1.16 6.78
C HIS A 42 11.04 -1.19 5.30
N LEU A 43 10.08 -0.35 4.97
CA LEU A 43 9.68 -0.05 3.59
C LEU A 43 9.79 1.46 3.33
N TYR A 44 10.09 1.82 2.09
CA TYR A 44 10.13 3.20 1.63
C TYR A 44 8.88 3.51 0.83
N PHE A 45 8.17 4.57 1.18
CA PHE A 45 6.96 5.03 0.49
C PHE A 45 7.19 6.37 -0.20
N MET A 46 6.71 6.52 -1.42
CA MET A 46 6.93 7.73 -2.24
C MET A 46 5.75 8.03 -3.15
N GLY A 47 5.52 9.31 -3.44
CA GLY A 47 4.56 9.73 -4.46
C GLY A 47 5.10 9.49 -5.88
N ASP A 48 4.20 9.47 -6.85
CA ASP A 48 4.53 9.34 -8.28
C ASP A 48 4.89 10.67 -8.98
N SER A 49 4.84 11.77 -8.23
CA SER A 49 5.04 13.14 -8.72
C SER A 49 5.71 14.02 -7.67
N GLY A 50 6.15 15.22 -8.07
CA GLY A 50 6.71 16.22 -7.14
C GLY A 50 5.67 16.88 -6.21
N THR A 51 4.42 16.44 -6.26
CA THR A 51 3.32 16.94 -5.43
C THR A 51 3.54 16.59 -3.96
N PRO A 52 3.38 17.54 -3.02
CA PRO A 52 3.47 17.26 -1.60
C PRO A 52 2.45 16.20 -1.13
N TRP A 53 2.83 15.44 -0.11
CA TRP A 53 1.97 14.41 0.49
C TRP A 53 0.65 15.00 0.99
N LEU A 54 0.69 16.14 1.70
CA LEU A 54 -0.47 16.78 2.32
C LEU A 54 -1.11 17.88 1.43
N CYS A 55 -1.14 17.68 0.11
CA CYS A 55 -1.58 18.71 -0.84
C CYS A 55 -3.10 18.98 -0.88
N ARG A 56 -3.92 18.16 -0.22
CA ARG A 56 -5.39 18.23 -0.31
C ARG A 56 -6.03 18.26 1.08
N PRO A 57 -6.70 19.37 1.46
CA PRO A 57 -7.51 19.37 2.67
C PRO A 57 -8.73 18.46 2.51
N HIS A 58 -9.19 17.88 3.60
CA HIS A 58 -10.31 16.93 3.58
C HIS A 58 -11.17 17.06 4.84
N THR A 59 -12.49 16.94 4.70
CA THR A 59 -13.46 17.06 5.80
C THR A 59 -13.99 15.72 6.31
N TYR A 60 -13.77 14.64 5.56
CA TYR A 60 -14.16 13.29 6.00
C TYR A 60 -13.25 12.80 7.13
N PRO A 61 -13.81 12.45 8.32
CA PRO A 61 -13.01 12.23 9.52
C PRO A 61 -11.89 11.17 9.42
N PRO A 62 -12.06 10.03 8.74
CA PRO A 62 -10.96 9.07 8.57
C PRO A 62 -9.74 9.63 7.83
N VAL A 63 -9.97 10.52 6.85
CA VAL A 63 -8.90 11.15 6.08
C VAL A 63 -8.25 12.25 6.91
N THR A 64 -9.04 13.07 7.60
CA THR A 64 -8.51 14.11 8.51
C THR A 64 -7.57 13.50 9.55
N ARG A 65 -7.96 12.39 10.20
CA ARG A 65 -7.09 11.67 11.14
C ARG A 65 -5.82 11.12 10.50
N ALA A 66 -5.87 10.70 9.23
CA ALA A 66 -4.70 10.22 8.52
C ALA A 66 -3.74 11.35 8.14
N LEU A 67 -4.27 12.53 7.78
CA LEU A 67 -3.47 13.73 7.56
C LEU A 67 -2.80 14.20 8.86
N GLU A 68 -3.57 14.26 9.96
CA GLU A 68 -3.06 14.59 11.30
C GLU A 68 -1.94 13.63 11.72
N TYR A 69 -2.14 12.32 11.54
CA TYR A 69 -1.09 11.32 11.82
C TYR A 69 0.20 11.61 11.06
N LEU A 70 0.12 11.95 9.76
CA LEU A 70 1.33 12.29 8.99
C LEU A 70 2.01 13.56 9.52
N MET A 71 1.23 14.60 9.87
CA MET A 71 1.76 15.83 10.45
C MET A 71 2.45 15.61 11.80
N GLU A 72 1.83 14.82 12.68
CA GLU A 72 2.38 14.44 13.98
C GLU A 72 3.69 13.64 13.86
N ASN A 73 3.86 12.92 12.75
CA ASN A 73 5.08 12.19 12.40
C ASN A 73 6.06 13.00 11.54
N GLY A 74 5.94 14.34 11.53
CA GLY A 74 6.93 15.24 10.95
C GLY A 74 6.80 15.46 9.44
N ILE A 75 5.73 14.99 8.81
CA ILE A 75 5.45 15.26 7.40
C ILE A 75 4.81 16.65 7.28
N SER A 76 5.50 17.60 6.64
CA SER A 76 5.00 18.96 6.42
C SER A 76 4.10 19.06 5.19
N GLU A 77 3.36 20.17 5.07
CA GLU A 77 2.53 20.48 3.89
C GLU A 77 3.34 20.63 2.59
N THR A 78 4.64 20.86 2.70
CA THR A 78 5.57 21.00 1.58
C THR A 78 6.40 19.75 1.31
N PHE A 79 6.28 18.72 2.15
CA PHE A 79 7.06 17.50 2.01
C PHE A 79 6.61 16.69 0.79
N ASN A 80 7.53 16.42 -0.13
CA ASN A 80 7.33 15.61 -1.35
C ASN A 80 8.37 14.49 -1.48
N GLY A 81 9.04 14.14 -0.37
CA GLY A 81 10.10 13.14 -0.34
C GLY A 81 9.59 11.72 -0.11
N VAL A 82 10.54 10.85 0.20
CA VAL A 82 10.31 9.45 0.56
C VAL A 82 10.11 9.32 2.07
N ILE A 83 9.09 8.59 2.48
CA ILE A 83 8.83 8.24 3.88
C ILE A 83 9.39 6.84 4.13
N LYS A 84 10.40 6.72 4.99
CA LYS A 84 10.85 5.43 5.52
C LYS A 84 9.93 5.02 6.67
N VAL A 85 9.41 3.81 6.62
CA VAL A 85 8.50 3.26 7.63
C VAL A 85 9.08 1.96 8.15
N ASP A 86 9.46 1.95 9.42
CA ASP A 86 9.97 0.75 10.09
C ASP A 86 8.85 -0.28 10.24
N LEU A 87 9.22 -1.57 10.24
CA LEU A 87 8.26 -2.68 10.27
C LEU A 87 7.29 -2.63 11.47
N THR A 88 7.76 -2.09 12.61
CA THR A 88 6.94 -1.93 13.83
C THR A 88 5.81 -0.92 13.67
N GLU A 89 6.03 0.13 12.86
CA GLU A 89 5.05 1.19 12.59
C GLU A 89 4.24 0.93 11.32
N LEU A 90 4.71 0.02 10.47
CA LEU A 90 4.10 -0.30 9.18
C LEU A 90 2.59 -0.60 9.25
N PRO A 91 2.08 -1.41 10.20
CA PRO A 91 0.64 -1.65 10.30
C PRO A 91 -0.17 -0.37 10.53
N GLN A 92 0.35 0.55 11.36
CA GLN A 92 -0.35 1.79 11.68
C GLN A 92 -0.28 2.77 10.50
N PHE A 93 0.91 2.94 9.93
CA PHE A 93 1.12 3.78 8.75
C PHE A 93 0.22 3.34 7.59
N VAL A 94 0.18 2.03 7.27
CA VAL A 94 -0.62 1.50 6.15
C VAL A 94 -2.12 1.71 6.37
N LYS A 95 -2.62 1.67 7.62
CA LYS A 95 -4.03 1.99 7.90
C LYS A 95 -4.36 3.44 7.55
N HIS A 96 -3.48 4.38 7.86
CA HIS A 96 -3.65 5.78 7.50
C HIS A 96 -3.52 5.99 5.99
N LEU A 97 -2.48 5.40 5.37
CA LEU A 97 -2.28 5.44 3.93
C LEU A 97 -3.49 4.88 3.16
N PHE A 98 -4.08 3.78 3.63
CA PHE A 98 -5.28 3.19 3.02
C PHE A 98 -6.41 4.21 2.89
N TRP A 99 -6.71 4.97 3.95
CA TRP A 99 -7.78 5.97 3.92
C TRP A 99 -7.43 7.15 3.00
N LEU A 100 -6.17 7.58 3.02
CA LEU A 100 -5.69 8.62 2.14
C LEU A 100 -5.83 8.23 0.66
N VAL A 101 -5.37 7.04 0.29
CA VAL A 101 -5.47 6.54 -1.09
C VAL A 101 -6.93 6.33 -1.50
N ARG A 102 -7.71 5.65 -0.66
CA ARG A 102 -9.13 5.33 -0.95
C ARG A 102 -9.98 6.58 -1.20
N CYS A 103 -9.69 7.66 -0.50
CA CYS A 103 -10.46 8.90 -0.58
C CYS A 103 -9.77 9.99 -1.41
N ASN A 104 -8.68 9.68 -2.10
CA ASN A 104 -7.90 10.64 -2.88
C ASN A 104 -7.44 11.86 -2.03
N GLY A 105 -7.03 11.60 -0.79
CA GLY A 105 -6.62 12.58 0.21
C GLY A 105 -5.10 12.82 0.31
N VAL A 106 -4.28 12.15 -0.52
CA VAL A 106 -2.81 12.30 -0.57
C VAL A 106 -2.36 12.46 -2.03
N THR A 107 -1.06 12.61 -2.25
CA THR A 107 -0.43 12.54 -3.58
C THR A 107 -0.92 11.33 -4.39
N PHE A 108 -0.85 11.43 -5.71
CA PHE A 108 -1.34 10.37 -6.60
C PHE A 108 -0.54 9.09 -6.39
N ALA A 109 -1.27 7.97 -6.30
CA ALA A 109 -0.77 6.59 -6.25
C ALA A 109 0.57 6.37 -5.52
N PRO A 110 0.62 6.48 -4.18
CA PRO A 110 1.85 6.22 -3.44
C PRO A 110 2.38 4.81 -3.69
N HIS A 111 3.63 4.75 -4.12
CA HIS A 111 4.38 3.51 -4.31
C HIS A 111 5.20 3.16 -3.07
N PHE A 112 5.58 1.90 -2.94
CA PHE A 112 6.52 1.44 -1.93
C PHE A 112 7.55 0.45 -2.47
N THR A 113 8.68 0.33 -1.79
CA THR A 113 9.77 -0.60 -2.09
C THR A 113 10.55 -0.97 -0.83
N ASP A 114 11.33 -2.05 -0.87
CA ASP A 114 12.31 -2.42 0.17
C ASP A 114 13.66 -1.72 -0.07
N GLU A 115 14.57 -1.83 0.90
CA GLU A 115 15.89 -1.17 0.84
C GLU A 115 16.76 -1.59 -0.35
N SER A 116 16.59 -2.82 -0.83
CA SER A 116 17.37 -3.37 -1.94
C SER A 116 16.64 -3.26 -3.28
N PHE A 117 15.50 -2.55 -3.34
CA PHE A 117 14.69 -2.40 -4.55
C PHE A 117 14.33 -3.74 -5.21
N ASN A 118 14.03 -4.75 -4.39
CA ASN A 118 13.60 -6.06 -4.87
C ASN A 118 12.14 -6.07 -5.32
N ILE A 119 11.32 -5.18 -4.78
CA ILE A 119 9.90 -5.05 -5.15
C ILE A 119 9.53 -3.59 -5.42
N ILE A 120 8.53 -3.38 -6.28
CA ILE A 120 7.76 -2.13 -6.30
C ILE A 120 6.30 -2.50 -6.09
N GLY A 121 5.64 -1.84 -5.15
CA GLY A 121 4.22 -2.01 -4.96
C GLY A 121 3.46 -0.70 -4.79
N ASN A 122 2.14 -0.79 -4.79
CA ASN A 122 1.24 0.28 -4.40
C ASN A 122 -0.07 -0.29 -3.87
N ILE A 123 -0.77 0.49 -3.05
CA ILE A 123 -2.13 0.15 -2.60
C ILE A 123 -3.10 0.93 -3.50
N CYS A 124 -4.07 0.23 -4.08
CA CYS A 124 -5.12 0.77 -4.96
C CYS A 124 -6.30 1.28 -4.09
N GLN A 125 -7.12 2.22 -4.59
CA GLN A 125 -8.27 2.79 -3.84
C GLN A 125 -9.27 1.73 -3.34
N TYR A 126 -9.28 0.56 -3.98
CA TYR A 126 -10.12 -0.56 -3.63
C TYR A 126 -9.59 -1.41 -2.47
N GLY A 127 -8.36 -1.16 -2.01
CA GLY A 127 -7.70 -1.94 -0.98
C GLY A 127 -6.96 -3.18 -1.50
N ASN A 128 -6.68 -3.23 -2.79
CA ASN A 128 -5.80 -4.25 -3.36
C ASN A 128 -4.34 -3.76 -3.32
N ILE A 129 -3.41 -4.68 -3.17
CA ILE A 129 -1.97 -4.42 -3.15
C ILE A 129 -1.41 -4.90 -4.48
N HIS A 130 -0.89 -4.00 -5.28
CA HIS A 130 -0.16 -4.34 -6.49
C HIS A 130 1.31 -4.50 -6.12
N ILE A 131 1.95 -5.57 -6.57
CA ILE A 131 3.37 -5.81 -6.34
C ILE A 131 3.99 -6.37 -7.61
N SER A 132 5.07 -5.74 -8.04
CA SER A 132 5.99 -6.28 -9.04
C SER A 132 7.28 -6.70 -8.36
N THR A 133 7.74 -7.92 -8.66
CA THR A 133 9.03 -8.45 -8.23
C THR A 133 10.08 -8.06 -9.26
N LEU A 134 11.21 -7.51 -8.82
CA LEU A 134 12.28 -7.00 -9.68
C LEU A 134 13.51 -7.91 -9.70
N THR A 135 13.62 -8.84 -8.75
CA THR A 135 14.73 -9.78 -8.63
C THR A 135 14.20 -11.20 -8.48
N THR A 136 14.98 -12.19 -8.92
CA THR A 136 14.57 -13.61 -8.82
C THR A 136 14.38 -14.00 -7.37
N VAL A 137 15.20 -13.46 -6.47
CA VAL A 137 15.10 -13.69 -5.01
C VAL A 137 13.75 -13.22 -4.45
N ALA A 138 13.22 -12.09 -4.93
CA ALA A 138 11.90 -11.62 -4.49
C ALA A 138 10.75 -12.39 -5.14
N ASP A 139 10.93 -12.92 -6.34
CA ASP A 139 9.95 -13.75 -7.03
C ASP A 139 9.89 -15.17 -6.43
N ASP A 140 11.05 -15.72 -6.08
CA ASP A 140 11.20 -17.04 -5.49
C ASP A 140 10.42 -17.12 -4.15
N GLY A 141 9.44 -18.02 -4.10
CA GLY A 141 8.58 -18.22 -2.93
C GLY A 141 7.58 -17.09 -2.67
N PHE A 142 7.37 -16.15 -3.61
CA PHE A 142 6.46 -15.02 -3.43
C PHE A 142 5.03 -15.48 -3.11
N ASN A 143 4.56 -16.53 -3.81
CA ASN A 143 3.23 -17.10 -3.59
C ASN A 143 3.04 -17.63 -2.17
N ASP A 144 4.04 -18.32 -1.62
CA ASP A 144 3.97 -18.88 -0.27
C ASP A 144 3.90 -17.76 0.78
N VAL A 145 4.68 -16.70 0.58
CA VAL A 145 4.65 -15.50 1.45
C VAL A 145 3.29 -14.81 1.42
N VAL A 146 2.70 -14.66 0.24
CA VAL A 146 1.38 -14.02 0.07
C VAL A 146 0.29 -14.81 0.79
N LEU A 147 0.27 -16.13 0.60
CA LEU A 147 -0.74 -17.00 1.23
C LEU A 147 -0.57 -17.05 2.76
N ALA A 148 0.67 -17.12 3.25
CA ALA A 148 0.96 -17.05 4.69
C ALA A 148 0.56 -15.71 5.31
N ALA A 149 0.60 -14.62 4.54
CA ALA A 149 0.12 -13.31 4.94
C ALA A 149 -1.42 -13.18 4.96
N GLY A 150 -2.16 -14.24 4.58
CA GLY A 150 -3.62 -14.24 4.53
C GLY A 150 -4.22 -13.39 3.41
N LEU A 151 -3.42 -13.16 2.36
CA LEU A 151 -3.83 -12.48 1.13
C LEU A 151 -4.11 -13.51 0.04
N ASN A 152 -4.83 -13.08 -1.00
CA ASN A 152 -5.17 -13.90 -2.15
C ASN A 152 -4.74 -13.21 -3.45
N PHE A 153 -4.48 -14.00 -4.48
CA PHE A 153 -4.20 -13.50 -5.81
C PHE A 153 -5.49 -13.20 -6.57
N LEU A 154 -5.58 -12.01 -7.14
CA LEU A 154 -6.64 -11.66 -8.06
C LEU A 154 -6.30 -12.25 -9.44
N GLU A 155 -7.23 -13.02 -10.01
CA GLU A 155 -7.09 -13.50 -11.38
C GLU A 155 -7.38 -12.36 -12.38
N GLY A 156 -6.48 -12.17 -13.35
CA GLY A 156 -6.57 -11.11 -14.35
C GLY A 156 -5.81 -9.82 -13.99
N MET A 157 -5.87 -8.83 -14.88
CA MET A 157 -5.10 -7.58 -14.75
C MET A 157 -5.92 -6.37 -14.25
N ASP A 158 -7.22 -6.52 -14.00
CA ASP A 158 -8.07 -5.41 -13.58
C ASP A 158 -8.19 -5.36 -12.04
N CYS A 159 -7.85 -4.21 -11.41
CA CYS A 159 -7.98 -4.02 -9.94
C CYS A 159 -9.44 -4.21 -9.48
N GLY A 160 -10.43 -4.10 -10.38
CA GLY A 160 -11.82 -4.42 -10.08
C GLY A 160 -12.40 -3.53 -8.98
N ALA A 161 -12.94 -4.12 -7.92
CA ALA A 161 -13.62 -3.40 -6.83
C ALA A 161 -13.23 -3.94 -5.44
N SER A 162 -13.54 -3.18 -4.38
CA SER A 162 -13.25 -3.62 -3.00
C SER A 162 -13.94 -4.93 -2.65
N ARG A 163 -13.20 -5.89 -2.09
CA ARG A 163 -13.71 -7.20 -1.67
C ARG A 163 -14.33 -7.14 -0.27
N ILE A 164 -15.39 -6.34 -0.15
CA ILE A 164 -16.17 -6.20 1.08
C ILE A 164 -17.47 -7.00 0.93
N ASN A 165 -17.68 -7.99 1.80
CA ASN A 165 -18.87 -8.86 1.75
C ASN A 165 -20.15 -8.03 1.84
N GLY A 166 -21.12 -8.34 0.97
CA GLY A 166 -22.42 -7.66 0.95
C GLY A 166 -22.42 -6.27 0.30
N ARG A 167 -21.30 -5.79 -0.25
CA ARG A 167 -21.28 -4.63 -1.14
C ARG A 167 -21.20 -5.08 -2.59
N HIS A 168 -22.37 -5.26 -3.21
CA HIS A 168 -22.46 -5.20 -4.66
C HIS A 168 -22.37 -3.73 -5.06
N PHE A 169 -21.37 -3.37 -5.85
CA PHE A 169 -21.39 -2.08 -6.53
C PHE A 169 -22.53 -2.17 -7.56
N ALA A 170 -23.56 -1.35 -7.37
CA ALA A 170 -24.55 -1.03 -8.39
C ALA A 170 -23.92 -0.11 -9.44
#